data_AF-A0A5J5DBG6-F1
#
_entry.id   AF-A0A5J5DBG6-F1
#
_cell.length_a   1.000
_cell.length_b   1.000
_cell.length_c   1.000
_cell.angle_alpha   90.00
_cell.angle_beta   90.00
_cell.angle_gamma   90.00
#
_symmetry.space_group_name_H-M   'P 1'
#
loop_
_entity.id
_entity.type
_entity.pdbx_description
1 polymer ?
#
loop_
_entity_poly.entity_id
_entity_poly.type
_entity_poly.pdbx_seq_one_letter_code
_entity_poly.pdbx_strand_id
1 'polypeptide(L)'
;MNSHPEMHVQAQFGTLTDYFSAVYKAHGVAQGSRPADYPVLSGDFFAYADREDHYWTGYFTSRPFYKSLDRVIESHLRGAEILYSLAVAYARHAGMEGRYPVSDYALLVDARRSVGLFQHHDAITGTAKENVVIDYGTRLLRSLLGLKRVIINAAHFLVMKNKDFYRFYQTEPFLETDDRRATQDSLPQRTLIELDPAGPRYLVLFNPIEQERLCVVTVLVNTVKVRVLTEDGQTLPVQLSGQWGSASQMSAEVFEATFMVRLPPLGLAVFHLYDSADSPMSLRSDTLLRLSDRGATARAADPLPVRSQQSDPQTFYISSQSLTLGFSGTTGLLESIKHKDDPQEVKVQMQFVVYGTRPSKDKSGAYLFLPDGKAKPYNQKEPPVVRVVEGPLFSEVVAYYQHFQQTIRINNVPGVEGLSIDIATTVDIRDQTNKELAMRLVTDIQTGDVFYTDLNGFQIQPRHHHLKLPLQGNFYPMSSQAYIQDSTHRLTLHTAQALGVTSLESGQLEVIMDRRLMQDDNRGLGQGLKDNKKTTNRFRLLLERRSMGNKIMDSATTSFPSILSHMTNTFLNHEVLALPVLPKRRGVPPLQTFAPLKSILPCDFHLLNLRSIQSQ
;
A
#
# COMPACT_ATOMS: atom_id res chain seq x y z
N MET A 1 50.31 17.46 22.48
CA MET A 1 50.31 17.59 21.01
C MET A 1 50.68 19.01 20.60
N ASN A 2 49.81 20.01 20.79
CA ASN A 2 50.08 21.37 20.29
C ASN A 2 51.31 22.06 20.92
N SER A 3 51.74 21.65 22.12
CA SER A 3 52.94 22.17 22.79
C SER A 3 54.26 21.56 22.31
N HIS A 4 54.22 20.65 21.34
CA HIS A 4 55.35 19.85 20.87
C HIS A 4 55.47 20.07 19.34
N PRO A 5 56.25 21.09 18.91
CA PRO A 5 56.34 21.52 17.52
C PRO A 5 56.81 20.42 16.56
N GLU A 6 57.59 19.45 17.03
CA GLU A 6 58.10 18.32 16.28
C GLU A 6 57.01 17.39 15.75
N MET A 7 55.80 17.45 16.32
CA MET A 7 54.66 16.65 15.85
C MET A 7 53.94 17.26 14.64
N HIS A 8 54.15 18.55 14.32
CA HIS A 8 53.44 19.25 13.23
C HIS A 8 51.90 19.14 13.28
N VAL A 9 51.34 19.08 14.50
CA VAL A 9 49.88 18.95 14.71
C VAL A 9 49.34 20.08 15.56
N GLN A 10 48.19 20.60 15.14
CA GLN A 10 47.30 21.41 15.96
C GLN A 10 45.96 20.66 16.14
N ALA A 11 45.70 20.20 17.36
CA ALA A 11 44.48 19.49 17.74
C ALA A 11 43.61 20.34 18.67
N GLN A 12 42.30 20.36 18.44
CA GLN A 12 41.32 21.05 19.27
C GLN A 12 39.97 20.34 19.17
N PHE A 13 39.08 20.58 20.14
CA PHE A 13 37.67 20.25 19.95
C PHE A 13 37.09 21.11 18.83
N GLY A 14 36.22 20.53 18.02
CA GLY A 14 35.57 21.21 16.92
C GLY A 14 34.24 20.58 16.57
N THR A 15 33.42 21.35 15.87
CA THR A 15 32.15 20.91 15.30
C THR A 15 32.32 20.42 13.87
N LEU A 16 31.30 19.77 13.30
CA LEU A 16 31.27 19.45 11.87
C LEU A 16 31.42 20.71 11.01
N THR A 17 30.84 21.83 11.43
CA THR A 17 30.96 23.13 10.76
C THR A 17 32.41 23.63 10.75
N ASP A 18 33.15 23.47 11.85
CA ASP A 18 34.55 23.86 11.94
C ASP A 18 35.42 23.02 10.99
N TYR A 19 35.17 21.70 10.95
CA TYR A 19 35.84 20.79 10.02
C TYR A 19 35.63 21.22 8.56
N PHE A 20 34.38 21.38 8.12
CA PHE A 20 34.10 21.77 6.74
C PHE A 20 34.61 23.18 6.43
N SER A 21 34.55 24.11 7.38
CA SER A 21 35.13 25.45 7.21
C SER A 21 36.65 25.39 7.02
N ALA A 22 37.35 24.51 7.75
CA ALA A 22 38.78 24.30 7.57
C ALA A 22 39.11 23.68 6.20
N VAL A 23 38.30 22.72 5.72
CA VAL A 23 38.44 22.15 4.37
C VAL A 23 38.27 23.23 3.30
N TYR A 24 37.19 24.02 3.34
CA TYR A 24 36.98 25.09 2.36
C TYR A 24 38.12 26.11 2.37
N LYS A 25 38.60 26.51 3.56
CA LYS A 25 39.74 27.41 3.73
C LYS A 25 41.04 26.82 3.16
N ALA A 26 41.31 25.54 3.41
CA ALA A 26 42.51 24.86 2.92
C ALA A 26 42.56 24.79 1.38
N HIS A 27 41.41 24.66 0.73
CA HIS A 27 41.29 24.64 -0.73
C HIS A 27 41.02 26.02 -1.35
N GLY A 28 40.95 27.09 -0.55
CA GLY A 28 40.71 28.46 -1.05
C GLY A 28 39.36 28.64 -1.75
N VAL A 29 38.35 27.85 -1.39
CA VAL A 29 37.01 27.88 -2.01
C VAL A 29 35.96 28.48 -1.07
N ALA A 30 34.89 29.03 -1.65
CA ALA A 30 33.74 29.49 -0.87
C ALA A 30 33.01 28.32 -0.18
N GLN A 31 32.41 28.58 0.99
CA GLN A 31 31.61 27.59 1.69
C GLN A 31 30.48 27.06 0.80
N GLY A 32 30.31 25.73 0.76
CA GLY A 32 29.36 25.06 -0.12
C GLY A 32 29.84 24.83 -1.55
N SER A 33 31.03 25.34 -1.92
CA SER A 33 31.64 25.08 -3.23
C SER A 33 32.51 23.82 -3.20
N ARG A 34 32.50 23.05 -4.29
CA ARG A 34 33.34 21.86 -4.45
C ARG A 34 34.80 22.27 -4.74
N PRO A 35 35.80 21.80 -3.96
CA PRO A 35 37.20 21.90 -4.36
C PRO A 35 37.46 21.28 -5.73
N ALA A 36 38.30 21.89 -6.57
CA ALA A 36 38.45 21.48 -7.97
C ALA A 36 38.91 20.02 -8.12
N ASP A 37 39.76 19.56 -7.21
CA ASP A 37 40.37 18.23 -7.12
C ASP A 37 39.47 17.15 -6.51
N TYR A 38 38.33 17.52 -5.92
CA TYR A 38 37.41 16.55 -5.31
C TYR A 38 36.52 15.91 -6.38
N PRO A 39 36.35 14.57 -6.39
CA PRO A 39 35.53 13.90 -7.40
C PRO A 39 34.04 14.24 -7.26
N VAL A 40 33.31 14.14 -8.36
CA VAL A 40 31.84 14.12 -8.38
C VAL A 40 31.40 12.66 -8.36
N LEU A 41 30.49 12.31 -7.46
CA LEU A 41 29.96 10.96 -7.30
C LEU A 41 28.43 10.98 -7.42
N SER A 42 27.89 10.02 -8.18
CA SER A 42 26.45 9.76 -8.31
C SER A 42 26.16 8.28 -8.08
N GLY A 43 24.97 7.97 -7.59
CA GLY A 43 24.52 6.62 -7.29
C GLY A 43 23.98 6.54 -5.86
N ASP A 44 23.96 5.35 -5.30
CA ASP A 44 23.67 5.11 -3.89
C ASP A 44 24.72 4.18 -3.26
N PHE A 45 24.51 3.88 -1.99
CA PHE A 45 25.40 3.02 -1.19
C PHE A 45 24.70 1.73 -0.75
N PHE A 46 23.80 1.21 -1.60
CA PHE A 46 23.16 -0.09 -1.38
C PHE A 46 23.75 -1.19 -2.27
N ALA A 47 23.85 -2.43 -1.80
CA ALA A 47 23.56 -2.89 -0.44
C ALA A 47 24.78 -2.77 0.49
N TYR A 48 24.59 -2.25 1.70
CA TYR A 48 25.65 -2.15 2.71
C TYR A 48 26.07 -3.54 3.22
N ALA A 49 27.38 -3.76 3.31
CA ALA A 49 27.99 -4.87 4.02
C ALA A 49 29.12 -4.32 4.91
N ASP A 50 29.11 -4.67 6.18
CA ASP A 50 30.12 -4.23 7.15
C ASP A 50 31.35 -5.14 7.15
N ARG A 51 31.19 -6.40 6.73
CA ARG A 51 32.29 -7.37 6.54
C ARG A 51 31.89 -8.48 5.57
N GLU A 52 32.86 -8.98 4.81
CA GLU A 52 32.71 -10.20 3.99
C GLU A 52 31.38 -10.26 3.21
N ASP A 53 30.54 -11.27 3.48
CA ASP A 53 29.24 -11.50 2.86
C ASP A 53 28.05 -11.06 3.73
N HIS A 54 28.30 -10.27 4.78
CA HIS A 54 27.29 -9.80 5.73
C HIS A 54 26.53 -8.60 5.19
N TYR A 55 25.72 -8.83 4.16
CA TYR A 55 24.86 -7.79 3.59
C TYR A 55 23.65 -7.51 4.49
N TRP A 56 23.41 -6.23 4.75
CA TRP A 56 22.32 -5.72 5.57
C TRP A 56 21.06 -5.55 4.72
N THR A 57 20.69 -6.58 3.96
CA THR A 57 19.50 -6.56 3.09
C THR A 57 18.27 -7.16 3.75
N GLY A 58 18.44 -7.74 4.95
CA GLY A 58 17.35 -8.31 5.72
C GLY A 58 16.39 -7.26 6.28
N TYR A 59 16.91 -6.11 6.74
CA TYR A 59 16.08 -5.05 7.31
C TYR A 59 15.17 -4.36 6.28
N PHE A 60 15.39 -4.60 4.98
CA PHE A 60 14.46 -4.15 3.95
C PHE A 60 13.06 -4.74 4.18
N THR A 61 12.95 -5.97 4.72
CA THR A 61 11.67 -6.64 4.99
C THR A 61 11.36 -6.86 6.47
N SER A 62 12.34 -6.81 7.39
CA SER A 62 12.10 -7.07 8.82
C SER A 62 10.90 -6.31 9.40
N ARG A 63 9.95 -7.05 10.02
CA ARG A 63 8.70 -6.53 10.60
C ARG A 63 7.82 -5.76 9.59
N PRO A 64 7.37 -6.41 8.50
CA PRO A 64 6.65 -5.75 7.40
C PRO A 64 5.31 -5.15 7.85
N PHE A 65 4.69 -5.69 8.91
CA PHE A 65 3.46 -5.13 9.50
C PHE A 65 3.58 -3.62 9.78
N TYR A 66 4.66 -3.21 10.45
CA TYR A 66 4.83 -1.80 10.83
C TYR A 66 5.30 -0.93 9.67
N LYS A 67 6.00 -1.50 8.68
CA LYS A 67 6.31 -0.80 7.42
C LYS A 67 5.03 -0.50 6.63
N SER A 68 4.04 -1.39 6.67
CA SER A 68 2.71 -1.14 6.10
C SER A 68 1.94 -0.10 6.92
N LEU A 69 1.96 -0.19 8.25
CA LEU A 69 1.31 0.80 9.13
C LEU A 69 1.87 2.21 8.95
N ASP A 70 3.18 2.35 8.72
CA ASP A 70 3.85 3.62 8.39
C ASP A 70 3.21 4.29 7.17
N ARG A 71 3.14 3.58 6.04
CA ARG A 71 2.51 4.10 4.80
C ARG A 71 1.05 4.49 4.98
N VAL A 72 0.29 3.71 5.75
CA VAL A 72 -1.10 4.06 6.11
C VAL A 72 -1.14 5.39 6.85
N ILE A 73 -0.28 5.60 7.84
CA ILE A 73 -0.27 6.81 8.66
C ILE A 73 0.26 8.02 7.90
N GLU A 74 1.30 7.87 7.08
CA GLU A 74 1.79 8.93 6.20
C GLU A 74 0.67 9.45 5.29
N SER A 75 -0.09 8.53 4.69
CA SER A 75 -1.23 8.85 3.84
C SER A 75 -2.36 9.57 4.60
N HIS A 76 -2.71 9.09 5.80
CA HIS A 76 -3.70 9.74 6.66
C HIS A 76 -3.23 11.10 7.17
N LEU A 77 -1.94 11.26 7.47
CA LEU A 77 -1.36 12.52 7.93
C LEU A 77 -1.45 13.56 6.83
N ARG A 78 -1.04 13.21 5.60
CA ARG A 78 -1.19 14.08 4.42
C ARG A 78 -2.65 14.46 4.19
N GLY A 79 -3.56 13.49 4.16
CA GLY A 79 -4.99 13.74 3.95
C GLY A 79 -5.60 14.62 5.04
N ALA A 80 -5.24 14.40 6.31
CA ALA A 80 -5.70 15.19 7.44
C ALA A 80 -5.15 16.63 7.41
N GLU A 81 -3.87 16.83 7.09
CA GLU A 81 -3.28 18.17 6.98
C GLU A 81 -3.98 18.97 5.87
N ILE A 82 -4.20 18.37 4.70
CA ILE A 82 -4.89 19.01 3.57
C ILE A 82 -6.33 19.39 3.97
N LEU A 83 -7.14 18.43 4.45
CA LEU A 83 -8.53 18.69 4.81
C LEU A 83 -8.66 19.69 5.96
N TYR A 84 -7.81 19.58 6.99
CA TYR A 84 -7.80 20.53 8.09
C TYR A 84 -7.49 21.95 7.60
N SER A 85 -6.50 22.09 6.72
CA SER A 85 -6.10 23.40 6.17
C SER A 85 -7.23 24.04 5.36
N LEU A 86 -7.90 23.25 4.53
CA LEU A 86 -9.08 23.69 3.78
C LEU A 86 -10.23 24.04 4.74
N ALA A 87 -10.56 23.18 5.71
CA ALA A 87 -11.64 23.43 6.65
C ALA A 87 -11.40 24.70 7.48
N VAL A 88 -10.18 24.92 7.98
CA VAL A 88 -9.82 26.16 8.69
C VAL A 88 -9.99 27.36 7.76
N ALA A 89 -9.43 27.34 6.55
CA ALA A 89 -9.54 28.46 5.61
C ALA A 89 -11.00 28.83 5.29
N TYR A 90 -11.86 27.83 5.05
CA TYR A 90 -13.29 28.03 4.82
C TYR A 90 -14.01 28.51 6.09
N ALA A 91 -13.65 28.02 7.27
CA ALA A 91 -14.20 28.50 8.54
C ALA A 91 -13.85 29.97 8.78
N ARG A 92 -12.61 30.39 8.48
CA ARG A 92 -12.18 31.80 8.54
C ARG A 92 -13.01 32.68 7.62
N HIS A 93 -13.10 32.29 6.34
CA HIS A 93 -13.84 33.04 5.34
C HIS A 93 -15.34 33.15 5.68
N ALA A 94 -15.91 32.14 6.33
CA ALA A 94 -17.31 32.15 6.78
C ALA A 94 -17.54 32.85 8.14
N GLY A 95 -16.51 33.36 8.81
CA GLY A 95 -16.63 33.96 10.15
C GLY A 95 -16.96 32.94 11.26
N MET A 96 -16.60 31.67 11.04
CA MET A 96 -17.00 30.51 11.86
C MET A 96 -15.84 29.87 12.63
N GLU A 97 -14.71 30.59 12.76
CA GLU A 97 -13.51 30.11 13.44
C GLU A 97 -13.79 29.62 14.86
N GLY A 98 -14.65 30.34 15.60
CA GLY A 98 -15.04 29.97 16.97
C GLY A 98 -15.94 28.74 17.07
N ARG A 99 -16.44 28.19 15.95
CA ARG A 99 -17.29 26.98 15.94
C ARG A 99 -16.54 25.73 15.44
N TYR A 100 -15.46 25.90 14.68
CA TYR A 100 -14.64 24.79 14.17
C TYR A 100 -13.61 24.34 15.22
N PRO A 101 -13.36 23.02 15.40
CA PRO A 101 -12.40 22.52 16.40
C PRO A 101 -10.94 22.78 16.01
N VAL A 102 -10.47 24.02 16.15
CA VAL A 102 -9.07 24.39 15.87
C VAL A 102 -8.06 23.63 16.76
N SER A 103 -8.50 23.13 17.93
CA SER A 103 -7.71 22.30 18.84
C SER A 103 -7.25 20.97 18.24
N ASP A 104 -7.90 20.49 17.16
CA ASP A 104 -7.48 19.31 16.41
C ASP A 104 -6.07 19.47 15.80
N TYR A 105 -5.52 20.70 15.72
CA TYR A 105 -4.14 20.94 15.31
C TYR A 105 -3.11 20.18 16.16
N ALA A 106 -3.37 20.01 17.47
CA ALA A 106 -2.48 19.26 18.35
C ALA A 106 -2.34 17.79 17.92
N LEU A 107 -3.42 17.19 17.38
CA LEU A 107 -3.40 15.82 16.87
C LEU A 107 -2.50 15.70 15.62
N LEU A 108 -2.47 16.73 14.77
CA LEU A 108 -1.55 16.80 13.62
C LEU A 108 -0.09 16.94 14.08
N VAL A 109 0.18 17.72 15.13
CA VAL A 109 1.52 17.85 15.72
C VAL A 109 1.99 16.50 16.29
N ASP A 110 1.16 15.81 17.06
CA ASP A 110 1.48 14.52 17.67
C ASP A 110 1.71 13.44 16.61
N ALA A 111 0.90 13.42 15.56
CA ALA A 111 1.07 12.52 14.43
C ALA A 111 2.39 12.77 13.68
N ARG A 112 2.72 14.03 13.37
CA ARG A 112 4.02 14.40 12.74
C ARG A 112 5.21 13.94 13.57
N ARG A 113 5.17 14.13 14.88
CA ARG A 113 6.24 13.68 15.80
C ARG A 113 6.37 12.16 15.81
N SER A 114 5.24 11.45 15.81
CA SER A 114 5.24 9.98 15.84
C SER A 114 5.74 9.37 14.53
N VAL A 115 5.30 9.89 13.38
CA VAL A 115 5.82 9.49 12.06
C VAL A 115 7.31 9.82 11.97
N GLY A 116 7.72 11.04 12.34
CA GLY A 116 9.12 11.43 12.33
C GLY A 116 10.02 10.57 13.23
N LEU A 117 9.53 10.15 14.41
CA LEU A 117 10.22 9.20 15.26
C LEU A 117 10.31 7.81 14.61
N PHE A 118 9.26 7.37 13.91
CA PHE A 118 9.25 6.07 13.25
C PHE A 118 10.18 6.00 12.03
N GLN A 119 10.58 7.14 11.46
CA GLN A 119 11.64 7.21 10.45
C GLN A 119 13.05 6.96 11.03
N HIS A 120 13.19 6.79 12.35
CA HIS A 120 14.44 6.35 12.97
C HIS A 120 14.95 5.05 12.36
N HIS A 121 16.26 4.91 12.22
CA HIS A 121 16.90 3.78 11.54
C HIS A 121 16.85 2.45 12.30
N ASP A 122 16.22 2.40 13.49
CA ASP A 122 15.83 1.15 14.17
C ASP A 122 14.31 0.92 14.24
N ALA A 123 13.54 1.90 13.79
CA ALA A 123 12.08 1.88 13.81
C ALA A 123 11.54 1.32 12.49
N ILE A 124 11.49 2.12 11.42
CA ILE A 124 11.02 1.70 10.09
C ILE A 124 11.82 0.52 9.53
N THR A 125 13.09 0.37 9.90
CA THR A 125 13.95 -0.77 9.51
C THR A 125 13.54 -2.08 10.17
N GLY A 126 12.76 -2.02 11.26
CA GLY A 126 12.33 -3.19 12.01
C GLY A 126 13.45 -3.80 12.86
N THR A 127 14.44 -3.03 13.29
CA THR A 127 15.64 -3.52 13.98
C THR A 127 15.75 -3.16 15.47
N ALA A 128 14.70 -2.59 16.07
CA ALA A 128 14.62 -2.37 17.52
C ALA A 128 14.24 -3.63 18.33
N LYS A 129 14.30 -3.59 19.66
CA LYS A 129 13.77 -4.68 20.50
C LYS A 129 12.24 -4.74 20.45
N GLU A 130 11.67 -5.91 20.74
CA GLU A 130 10.21 -6.13 20.64
C GLU A 130 9.39 -5.13 21.46
N ASN A 131 9.79 -4.85 22.71
CA ASN A 131 9.12 -3.86 23.55
C ASN A 131 9.18 -2.42 22.98
N VAL A 132 10.27 -2.07 22.29
CA VAL A 132 10.42 -0.78 21.62
C VAL A 132 9.54 -0.71 20.37
N VAL A 133 9.43 -1.80 19.63
CA VAL A 133 8.49 -1.89 18.49
C VAL A 133 7.03 -1.79 18.93
N ILE A 134 6.67 -2.35 20.08
CA ILE A 134 5.34 -2.17 20.67
C ILE A 134 5.09 -0.70 21.04
N ASP A 135 6.09 0.02 21.56
CA ASP A 135 5.98 1.47 21.81
C ASP A 135 5.76 2.25 20.50
N TYR A 136 6.54 1.97 19.45
CA TYR A 136 6.32 2.55 18.12
C TYR A 136 4.91 2.26 17.61
N GLY A 137 4.47 1.01 17.62
CA GLY A 137 3.13 0.60 17.19
C GLY A 137 2.03 1.34 17.95
N THR A 138 2.19 1.50 19.27
CA THR A 138 1.21 2.20 20.13
C THR A 138 1.11 3.68 19.76
N ARG A 139 2.24 4.36 19.53
CA ARG A 139 2.29 5.76 19.08
C ARG A 139 1.67 5.94 17.70
N LEU A 140 1.98 5.04 16.78
CA LEU A 140 1.43 5.00 15.43
C LEU A 140 -0.09 4.81 15.46
N LEU A 141 -0.60 3.84 16.22
CA LEU A 141 -2.05 3.63 16.37
C LEU A 141 -2.74 4.86 16.96
N ARG A 142 -2.21 5.42 18.05
CA ARG A 142 -2.78 6.63 18.67
C ARG A 142 -2.81 7.81 17.70
N SER A 143 -1.75 7.98 16.91
CA SER A 143 -1.68 9.01 15.87
C SER A 143 -2.71 8.77 14.78
N LEU A 144 -2.85 7.54 14.29
CA LEU A 144 -3.86 7.18 13.28
C LEU A 144 -5.28 7.52 13.76
N LEU A 145 -5.63 7.18 15.01
CA LEU A 145 -6.93 7.52 15.59
C LEU A 145 -7.12 9.04 15.69
N GLY A 146 -6.08 9.78 16.07
CA GLY A 146 -6.09 11.25 16.07
C GLY A 146 -6.32 11.83 14.67
N LEU A 147 -5.62 11.33 13.66
CA LEU A 147 -5.75 11.75 12.26
C LEU A 147 -7.15 11.47 11.70
N LYS A 148 -7.71 10.30 11.98
CA LYS A 148 -9.10 9.97 11.61
C LYS A 148 -10.09 10.96 12.20
N ARG A 149 -9.90 11.37 13.45
CA ARG A 149 -10.74 12.40 14.09
C ARG A 149 -10.62 13.75 13.40
N VAL A 150 -9.40 14.19 13.05
CA VAL A 150 -9.17 15.42 12.28
C VAL A 150 -9.92 15.37 10.94
N ILE A 151 -9.79 14.26 10.21
CA ILE A 151 -10.47 14.03 8.92
C ILE A 151 -11.98 14.08 9.09
N ILE A 152 -12.55 13.36 10.07
CA ILE A 152 -13.99 13.36 10.37
C ILE A 152 -14.49 14.78 10.65
N ASN A 153 -13.80 15.54 11.49
CA ASN A 153 -14.24 16.89 11.89
C ASN A 153 -14.12 17.90 10.74
N ALA A 154 -13.03 17.83 9.97
CA ALA A 154 -12.85 18.64 8.77
C ALA A 154 -13.91 18.31 7.72
N ALA A 155 -14.13 17.02 7.43
CA ALA A 155 -15.12 16.57 6.48
C ALA A 155 -16.53 17.00 6.88
N HIS A 156 -16.94 16.79 8.14
CA HIS A 156 -18.22 17.26 8.65
C HIS A 156 -18.43 18.75 8.41
N PHE A 157 -17.44 19.61 8.73
CA PHE A 157 -17.57 21.04 8.46
C PHE A 157 -17.74 21.32 6.97
N LEU A 158 -16.91 20.72 6.13
CA LEU A 158 -16.85 20.98 4.68
C LEU A 158 -18.12 20.53 3.95
N VAL A 159 -18.69 19.36 4.27
CA VAL A 159 -19.88 18.83 3.59
C VAL A 159 -21.21 19.42 4.06
N MET A 160 -21.25 20.19 5.14
CA MET A 160 -22.52 20.80 5.60
C MET A 160 -23.00 21.88 4.61
N LYS A 161 -24.12 21.66 3.94
CA LYS A 161 -24.66 22.59 2.93
C LYS A 161 -24.97 23.97 3.52
N ASN A 162 -25.61 24.00 4.69
CA ASN A 162 -25.83 25.22 5.45
C ASN A 162 -25.02 25.17 6.76
N LYS A 163 -24.03 26.06 6.86
CA LYS A 163 -23.11 26.18 8.01
C LYS A 163 -23.80 26.70 9.29
N ASP A 164 -24.99 27.29 9.20
CA ASP A 164 -25.76 27.73 10.37
C ASP A 164 -26.19 26.57 11.26
N PHE A 165 -26.41 25.38 10.66
CA PHE A 165 -26.73 24.15 11.38
C PHE A 165 -25.50 23.40 11.88
N TYR A 166 -24.29 23.80 11.48
CA TYR A 166 -23.07 23.13 11.93
C TYR A 166 -22.89 23.29 13.45
N ARG A 167 -22.74 22.18 14.13
CA ARG A 167 -22.43 22.11 15.56
C ARG A 167 -21.36 21.05 15.77
N PHE A 168 -20.24 21.45 16.36
CA PHE A 168 -19.20 20.53 16.77
C PHE A 168 -19.52 19.98 18.16
N TYR A 169 -19.58 18.65 18.28
CA TYR A 169 -19.71 17.95 19.56
C TYR A 169 -18.53 17.00 19.71
N GLN A 170 -17.75 17.19 20.77
CA GLN A 170 -16.53 16.43 21.00
C GLN A 170 -16.78 14.93 21.24
N THR A 171 -17.91 14.59 21.88
CA THR A 171 -18.26 13.22 22.28
C THR A 171 -19.20 12.52 21.30
N GLU A 172 -19.79 13.25 20.37
CA GLU A 172 -20.76 12.73 19.40
C GLU A 172 -20.31 13.09 17.98
N PRO A 173 -19.42 12.29 17.37
CA PRO A 173 -18.98 12.54 16.01
C PRO A 173 -20.17 12.52 15.02
N PHE A 174 -20.02 13.22 13.91
CA PHE A 174 -21.01 13.23 12.83
C PHE A 174 -20.76 12.12 11.81
N LEU A 175 -19.50 11.84 11.52
CA LEU A 175 -19.03 10.76 10.65
C LEU A 175 -18.27 9.73 11.49
N GLU A 176 -18.21 8.49 11.02
CA GLU A 176 -17.24 7.49 11.47
C GLU A 176 -16.33 7.07 10.31
N THR A 177 -15.30 6.26 10.58
CA THR A 177 -14.49 5.63 9.53
C THR A 177 -15.01 4.23 9.23
N ASP A 178 -14.85 3.78 7.99
CA ASP A 178 -15.31 2.46 7.53
C ASP A 178 -14.43 1.28 8.01
N ASP A 179 -13.40 1.53 8.81
CA ASP A 179 -12.59 0.53 9.47
C ASP A 179 -12.18 0.90 10.92
N ARG A 180 -11.83 -0.12 11.70
CA ARG A 180 -11.35 0.00 13.08
C ARG A 180 -10.15 -0.93 13.30
N ARG A 181 -9.23 -0.51 14.17
CA ARG A 181 -8.12 -1.34 14.65
C ARG A 181 -8.23 -1.44 16.16
N ALA A 182 -8.27 -2.66 16.69
CA ALA A 182 -8.46 -2.90 18.12
C ALA A 182 -7.15 -2.64 18.89
N THR A 183 -6.04 -3.13 18.36
CA THR A 183 -4.69 -3.02 18.94
C THR A 183 -3.68 -2.64 17.89
N GLN A 184 -2.50 -2.23 18.34
CA GLN A 184 -1.42 -1.78 17.47
C GLN A 184 -0.95 -2.87 16.49
N ASP A 185 -1.15 -4.14 16.85
CA ASP A 185 -0.75 -5.32 16.09
C ASP A 185 -1.92 -6.05 15.39
N SER A 186 -3.09 -5.39 15.31
CA SER A 186 -4.26 -5.90 14.61
C SER A 186 -4.40 -5.35 13.19
N LEU A 187 -4.79 -6.22 12.25
CA LEU A 187 -5.24 -5.80 10.92
C LEU A 187 -6.52 -4.95 11.03
N PRO A 188 -6.77 -4.02 10.10
CA PRO A 188 -7.99 -3.22 10.13
C PRO A 188 -9.21 -4.12 9.88
N GLN A 189 -10.26 -3.91 10.66
CA GLN A 189 -11.54 -4.58 10.51
C GLN A 189 -12.54 -3.57 9.95
N ARG A 190 -13.13 -3.88 8.81
CA ARG A 190 -14.14 -3.05 8.17
C ARG A 190 -15.42 -3.01 9.00
N THR A 191 -16.09 -1.86 9.04
CA THR A 191 -17.33 -1.65 9.79
C THR A 191 -18.55 -1.87 8.90
N LEU A 192 -19.60 -2.46 9.48
CA LEU A 192 -20.89 -2.65 8.84
C LEU A 192 -21.68 -1.33 8.76
N ILE A 193 -22.15 -0.95 7.57
CA ILE A 193 -23.13 0.11 7.40
C ILE A 193 -24.51 -0.55 7.43
N GLU A 194 -25.19 -0.43 8.57
CA GLU A 194 -26.57 -0.90 8.71
C GLU A 194 -27.51 0.00 7.91
N LEU A 195 -28.13 -0.58 6.88
CA LEU A 195 -29.19 0.05 6.09
C LEU A 195 -30.54 -0.27 6.75
N ASP A 196 -31.40 0.75 6.82
CA ASP A 196 -32.75 0.69 7.40
C ASP A 196 -33.77 1.07 6.31
N PRO A 197 -34.85 0.29 6.11
CA PRO A 197 -35.94 0.67 5.21
C PRO A 197 -36.57 2.04 5.50
N ALA A 198 -36.44 2.57 6.73
CA ALA A 198 -37.00 3.86 7.13
C ALA A 198 -36.31 5.07 6.51
N GLY A 199 -35.07 4.94 5.99
CA GLY A 199 -34.38 6.08 5.39
C GLY A 199 -32.94 5.82 4.94
N PRO A 200 -32.32 6.80 4.26
CA PRO A 200 -30.97 6.63 3.74
C PRO A 200 -29.91 6.64 4.83
N ARG A 201 -28.85 5.87 4.59
CA ARG A 201 -27.54 6.07 5.21
C ARG A 201 -26.69 6.93 4.27
N TYR A 202 -26.15 8.02 4.78
CA TYR A 202 -25.28 8.90 4.01
C TYR A 202 -23.83 8.39 4.10
N LEU A 203 -23.14 8.41 2.97
CA LEU A 203 -21.73 8.05 2.87
C LEU A 203 -20.96 9.22 2.27
N VAL A 204 -19.94 9.70 2.96
CA VAL A 204 -19.00 10.70 2.44
C VAL A 204 -17.73 9.98 2.01
N LEU A 205 -17.30 10.21 0.77
CA LEU A 205 -16.04 9.66 0.24
C LEU A 205 -15.02 10.77 0.07
N PHE A 206 -13.85 10.62 0.68
CA PHE A 206 -12.74 11.56 0.56
C PHE A 206 -11.73 11.07 -0.46
N ASN A 207 -11.47 11.90 -1.48
CA ASN A 207 -10.36 11.71 -2.41
C ASN A 207 -9.14 12.50 -1.92
N PRO A 208 -8.09 11.84 -1.36
CA PRO A 208 -6.94 12.56 -0.82
C PRO A 208 -5.96 13.08 -1.88
N ILE A 209 -6.20 12.87 -3.18
CA ILE A 209 -5.27 13.27 -4.25
C ILE A 209 -5.83 14.40 -5.12
N GLU A 210 -4.91 15.14 -5.72
CA GLU A 210 -5.09 16.33 -6.56
C GLU A 210 -5.59 16.06 -7.99
N GLN A 211 -5.94 14.80 -8.26
CA GLN A 211 -6.50 14.34 -9.52
C GLN A 211 -7.95 13.92 -9.34
N GLU A 212 -8.75 14.08 -10.39
CA GLU A 212 -10.07 13.47 -10.40
C GLU A 212 -9.90 11.95 -10.37
N ARG A 213 -10.63 11.29 -9.48
CA ARG A 213 -10.50 9.85 -9.29
C ARG A 213 -11.80 9.15 -9.70
N LEU A 214 -11.72 8.41 -10.80
CA LEU A 214 -12.73 7.43 -11.18
C LEU A 214 -12.28 6.06 -10.67
N CYS A 215 -13.02 5.49 -9.72
CA CYS A 215 -12.67 4.22 -9.09
C CYS A 215 -13.90 3.45 -8.60
N VAL A 216 -13.69 2.24 -8.11
CA VAL A 216 -14.71 1.50 -7.37
C VAL A 216 -14.51 1.71 -5.88
N VAL A 217 -15.61 1.78 -5.14
CA VAL A 217 -15.61 1.74 -3.67
C VAL A 217 -16.49 0.60 -3.24
N THR A 218 -15.96 -0.21 -2.32
CA THR A 218 -16.70 -1.28 -1.66
C THR A 218 -17.03 -0.83 -0.25
N VAL A 219 -18.23 -1.13 0.27
CA VAL A 219 -18.61 -0.99 1.68
C VAL A 219 -19.28 -2.27 2.18
N LEU A 220 -19.26 -2.52 3.49
CA LEU A 220 -19.99 -3.63 4.09
C LEU A 220 -21.42 -3.19 4.46
N VAL A 221 -22.41 -4.02 4.13
CA VAL A 221 -23.84 -3.76 4.35
C VAL A 221 -24.55 -5.00 4.88
N ASN A 222 -25.67 -4.80 5.56
CA ASN A 222 -26.47 -5.85 6.21
C ASN A 222 -27.57 -6.47 5.32
N THR A 223 -27.64 -6.06 4.05
CA THR A 223 -28.72 -6.46 3.13
C THR A 223 -28.21 -6.57 1.70
N VAL A 224 -28.87 -7.40 0.90
CA VAL A 224 -28.65 -7.49 -0.55
C VAL A 224 -29.57 -6.58 -1.37
N LYS A 225 -30.42 -5.80 -0.70
CA LYS A 225 -31.34 -4.86 -1.34
C LYS A 225 -30.73 -3.47 -1.30
N VAL A 226 -29.64 -3.24 -2.03
CA VAL A 226 -28.87 -2.00 -1.91
C VAL A 226 -29.08 -1.11 -3.13
N ARG A 227 -29.57 0.10 -2.89
CA ARG A 227 -29.61 1.16 -3.90
C ARG A 227 -28.71 2.31 -3.47
N VAL A 228 -27.78 2.69 -4.35
CA VAL A 228 -26.87 3.82 -4.13
C VAL A 228 -27.27 4.97 -5.04
N LEU A 229 -27.43 6.16 -4.46
CA LEU A 229 -27.62 7.41 -5.20
C LEU A 229 -26.45 8.35 -5.00
N THR A 230 -26.14 9.13 -6.01
CA THR A 230 -25.33 10.35 -5.89
C THR A 230 -26.11 11.44 -5.13
N GLU A 231 -25.42 12.54 -4.78
CA GLU A 231 -26.04 13.72 -4.14
C GLU A 231 -27.23 14.27 -4.93
N ASP A 232 -27.15 14.33 -6.27
CA ASP A 232 -28.18 14.83 -7.17
C ASP A 232 -29.30 13.81 -7.48
N GLY A 233 -29.23 12.62 -6.87
CA GLY A 233 -30.28 11.60 -6.96
C GLY A 233 -30.13 10.62 -8.12
N GLN A 234 -29.04 10.68 -8.89
CA GLN A 234 -28.74 9.68 -9.90
C GLN A 234 -28.47 8.32 -9.24
N THR A 235 -29.15 7.28 -9.71
CA THR A 235 -28.90 5.91 -9.23
C THR A 235 -27.62 5.36 -9.85
N LEU A 236 -26.81 4.67 -9.05
CA LEU A 236 -25.58 4.02 -9.49
C LEU A 236 -25.75 2.49 -9.56
N PRO A 237 -25.11 1.81 -10.53
CA PRO A 237 -24.98 0.36 -10.52
C PRO A 237 -24.18 -0.11 -9.30
N VAL A 238 -24.67 -1.19 -8.67
CA VAL A 238 -24.05 -1.80 -7.49
C VAL A 238 -23.78 -3.27 -7.79
N GLN A 239 -22.53 -3.69 -7.67
CA GLN A 239 -22.17 -5.11 -7.59
C GLN A 239 -22.26 -5.57 -6.14
N LEU A 240 -23.10 -6.57 -5.88
CA LEU A 240 -23.23 -7.24 -4.59
C LEU A 240 -22.43 -8.54 -4.58
N SER A 241 -21.54 -8.66 -3.60
CA SER A 241 -20.70 -9.83 -3.39
C SER A 241 -20.78 -10.33 -1.93
N GLY A 242 -20.44 -11.60 -1.71
CA GLY A 242 -20.49 -12.18 -0.37
C GLY A 242 -19.30 -11.75 0.47
N GLN A 243 -19.52 -11.48 1.76
CA GLN A 243 -18.44 -11.40 2.74
C GLN A 243 -18.10 -12.82 3.21
N TRP A 244 -16.82 -13.12 3.40
CA TRP A 244 -16.37 -14.47 3.74
C TRP A 244 -15.63 -14.49 5.09
N GLY A 245 -16.06 -15.38 5.99
CA GLY A 245 -15.37 -15.61 7.27
C GLY A 245 -14.21 -16.60 7.16
N SER A 246 -14.23 -17.46 6.15
CA SER A 246 -13.17 -18.44 5.86
C SER A 246 -13.05 -18.70 4.36
N ALA A 247 -12.21 -19.67 3.96
CA ALA A 247 -12.03 -20.04 2.56
C ALA A 247 -13.31 -20.52 1.85
N SER A 248 -14.26 -21.10 2.61
CA SER A 248 -15.47 -21.73 2.07
C SER A 248 -16.77 -21.35 2.79
N GLN A 249 -16.70 -20.44 3.77
CA GLN A 249 -17.86 -19.99 4.53
C GLN A 249 -18.19 -18.53 4.23
N MET A 250 -19.27 -18.33 3.47
CA MET A 250 -19.87 -17.02 3.23
C MET A 250 -20.71 -16.60 4.45
N SER A 251 -20.72 -15.31 4.75
CA SER A 251 -21.62 -14.73 5.75
C SER A 251 -23.06 -14.73 5.25
N ALA A 252 -24.01 -14.98 6.15
CA ALA A 252 -25.43 -14.90 5.87
C ALA A 252 -26.01 -13.49 6.09
N GLU A 253 -25.28 -12.63 6.79
CA GLU A 253 -25.79 -11.35 7.30
C GLU A 253 -25.01 -10.13 6.80
N VAL A 254 -23.83 -10.35 6.21
CA VAL A 254 -22.93 -9.28 5.78
C VAL A 254 -22.56 -9.46 4.31
N PHE A 255 -22.71 -8.39 3.54
CA PHE A 255 -22.44 -8.36 2.11
C PHE A 255 -21.53 -7.20 1.75
N GLU A 256 -20.88 -7.32 0.60
CA GLU A 256 -20.08 -6.25 0.00
C GLU A 256 -20.91 -5.55 -1.08
N ALA A 257 -21.16 -4.25 -0.92
CA ALA A 257 -21.73 -3.41 -1.95
C ALA A 257 -20.61 -2.59 -2.61
N THR A 258 -20.34 -2.88 -3.87
CA THR A 258 -19.32 -2.18 -4.68
C THR A 258 -19.98 -1.34 -5.75
N PHE A 259 -19.57 -0.09 -5.92
CA PHE A 259 -20.11 0.82 -6.93
C PHE A 259 -19.01 1.75 -7.45
N MET A 260 -19.15 2.18 -8.70
CA MET A 260 -18.21 3.11 -9.33
C MET A 260 -18.52 4.54 -8.93
N VAL A 261 -17.49 5.31 -8.58
CA VAL A 261 -17.58 6.70 -8.13
C VAL A 261 -16.61 7.57 -8.91
N ARG A 262 -17.03 8.81 -9.16
CA ARG A 262 -16.17 9.88 -9.67
C ARG A 262 -16.00 10.91 -8.56
N LEU A 263 -14.78 11.05 -8.06
CA LEU A 263 -14.48 11.89 -6.91
C LEU A 263 -13.68 13.14 -7.32
N PRO A 264 -14.07 14.33 -6.84
CA PRO A 264 -13.36 15.56 -7.13
C PRO A 264 -11.95 15.56 -6.53
N PRO A 265 -10.98 16.25 -7.16
CA PRO A 265 -9.63 16.44 -6.61
C PRO A 265 -9.64 17.02 -5.19
N LEU A 266 -8.94 16.39 -4.25
CA LEU A 266 -8.84 16.79 -2.83
C LEU A 266 -10.21 16.98 -2.14
N GLY A 267 -11.27 16.43 -2.72
CA GLY A 267 -12.65 16.75 -2.36
C GLY A 267 -13.39 15.61 -1.67
N LEU A 268 -14.60 15.93 -1.21
CA LEU A 268 -15.50 15.04 -0.51
C LEU A 268 -16.79 14.90 -1.31
N ALA A 269 -17.15 13.69 -1.73
CA ALA A 269 -18.41 13.44 -2.44
C ALA A 269 -19.43 12.75 -1.53
N VAL A 270 -20.71 13.12 -1.67
CA VAL A 270 -21.81 12.62 -0.85
C VAL A 270 -22.65 11.61 -1.64
N PHE A 271 -22.96 10.48 -1.00
CA PHE A 271 -23.80 9.42 -1.55
C PHE A 271 -24.88 9.01 -0.55
N HIS A 272 -25.98 8.46 -1.07
CA HIS A 272 -27.10 7.93 -0.30
C HIS A 272 -27.24 6.44 -0.53
N LEU A 273 -27.21 5.65 0.55
CA LEU A 273 -27.42 4.21 0.53
C LEU A 273 -28.79 3.88 1.11
N TYR A 274 -29.59 3.11 0.38
CA TYR A 274 -30.93 2.69 0.79
C TYR A 274 -31.03 1.17 0.84
N ASP A 275 -31.79 0.65 1.82
CA ASP A 275 -32.41 -0.67 1.72
C ASP A 275 -33.63 -0.56 0.79
N SER A 276 -33.55 -1.13 -0.41
CA SER A 276 -34.59 -1.01 -1.43
C SER A 276 -34.59 -2.22 -2.37
N ALA A 277 -35.74 -2.92 -2.44
CA ALA A 277 -35.90 -4.17 -3.17
C ALA A 277 -35.94 -4.01 -4.71
N ASP A 278 -36.26 -2.82 -5.22
CA ASP A 278 -36.63 -2.57 -6.61
C ASP A 278 -35.56 -1.80 -7.42
N SER A 279 -34.28 -2.14 -7.27
CA SER A 279 -33.25 -1.55 -8.14
C SER A 279 -32.81 -2.54 -9.22
N PRO A 280 -33.16 -2.32 -10.51
CA PRO A 280 -32.61 -3.12 -11.62
C PRO A 280 -31.10 -2.93 -11.79
N MET A 281 -30.50 -2.04 -11.00
CA MET A 281 -29.08 -1.69 -11.01
C MET A 281 -28.28 -2.41 -9.91
N SER A 282 -28.92 -3.25 -9.08
CA SER A 282 -28.25 -4.13 -8.12
C SER A 282 -27.93 -5.46 -8.78
N LEU A 283 -26.66 -5.67 -9.13
CA LEU A 283 -26.15 -6.82 -9.86
C LEU A 283 -25.41 -7.76 -8.90
N ARG A 284 -25.76 -9.04 -8.89
CA ARG A 284 -25.11 -10.04 -8.01
C ARG A 284 -23.88 -10.61 -8.71
N SER A 285 -22.75 -10.68 -8.00
CA SER A 285 -21.59 -11.42 -8.49
C SER A 285 -21.85 -12.92 -8.44
N ASP A 286 -21.25 -13.65 -9.38
CA ASP A 286 -21.17 -15.10 -9.34
C ASP A 286 -19.93 -15.52 -8.55
N THR A 287 -20.06 -16.56 -7.72
CA THR A 287 -18.92 -17.13 -7.00
C THR A 287 -18.73 -18.60 -7.35
N LEU A 288 -17.50 -18.96 -7.72
CA LEU A 288 -17.06 -20.33 -7.94
C LEU A 288 -15.97 -20.70 -6.93
N LEU A 289 -16.21 -21.75 -6.15
CA LEU A 289 -15.21 -22.38 -5.29
C LEU A 289 -14.60 -23.59 -6.01
N ARG A 290 -13.29 -23.54 -6.27
CA ARG A 290 -12.52 -24.67 -6.78
C ARG A 290 -11.92 -25.41 -5.59
N LEU A 291 -12.36 -26.65 -5.40
CA LEU A 291 -12.06 -27.48 -4.24
C LEU A 291 -11.34 -28.76 -4.67
N SER A 292 -10.36 -29.20 -3.89
CA SER A 292 -9.58 -30.40 -4.23
C SER A 292 -10.23 -31.71 -3.75
N ASP A 293 -11.06 -31.65 -2.72
CA ASP A 293 -11.79 -32.82 -2.18
C ASP A 293 -13.19 -32.97 -2.80
N ARG A 294 -13.55 -34.21 -3.19
CA ARG A 294 -14.83 -34.56 -3.80
C ARG A 294 -16.03 -34.45 -2.85
N GLY A 295 -15.79 -34.37 -1.53
CA GLY A 295 -16.85 -34.28 -0.50
C GLY A 295 -17.14 -32.87 0.03
N ALA A 296 -16.34 -31.86 -0.34
CA ALA A 296 -16.49 -30.52 0.21
C ALA A 296 -17.64 -29.76 -0.49
N THR A 297 -18.75 -29.56 0.23
CA THR A 297 -19.87 -28.73 -0.23
C THR A 297 -19.72 -27.29 0.26
N ALA A 298 -19.94 -26.34 -0.64
CA ALA A 298 -20.05 -24.94 -0.29
C ALA A 298 -21.30 -24.73 0.57
N ARG A 299 -21.17 -24.04 1.70
CA ARG A 299 -22.34 -23.54 2.44
C ARG A 299 -22.62 -22.12 1.97
N ALA A 300 -23.56 -22.01 1.03
CA ALA A 300 -24.08 -20.73 0.58
C ALA A 300 -25.26 -20.29 1.46
N ALA A 301 -25.32 -19.02 1.80
CA ALA A 301 -26.56 -18.40 2.25
C ALA A 301 -27.26 -17.79 1.02
N ASP A 302 -28.53 -18.13 0.82
CA ASP A 302 -29.45 -17.35 -0.02
C ASP A 302 -29.35 -15.89 0.46
N PRO A 303 -28.91 -14.93 -0.38
CA PRO A 303 -29.30 -14.79 -1.78
C PRO A 303 -28.20 -14.60 -2.83
N LEU A 304 -26.94 -14.94 -2.53
CA LEU A 304 -25.85 -14.87 -3.52
C LEU A 304 -25.50 -16.27 -4.05
N PRO A 305 -25.42 -16.47 -5.38
CA PRO A 305 -25.12 -17.77 -5.95
C PRO A 305 -23.66 -18.16 -5.66
N VAL A 306 -23.48 -19.36 -5.09
CA VAL A 306 -22.16 -19.98 -4.90
C VAL A 306 -22.20 -21.36 -5.52
N ARG A 307 -21.27 -21.61 -6.44
CA ARG A 307 -21.05 -22.89 -7.08
C ARG A 307 -19.74 -23.50 -6.59
N SER A 308 -19.65 -24.81 -6.60
CA SER A 308 -18.39 -25.52 -6.38
C SER A 308 -18.04 -26.36 -7.61
N GLN A 309 -16.75 -26.43 -7.91
CA GLN A 309 -16.19 -27.27 -8.95
C GLN A 309 -14.96 -27.99 -8.40
N GLN A 310 -14.71 -29.22 -8.87
CA GLN A 310 -13.48 -29.92 -8.56
C GLN A 310 -12.29 -29.19 -9.22
N SER A 311 -11.22 -28.97 -8.47
CA SER A 311 -9.97 -28.42 -8.99
C SER A 311 -9.43 -29.31 -10.11
N ASP A 312 -9.03 -28.69 -11.21
CA ASP A 312 -8.49 -29.34 -12.40
C ASP A 312 -7.27 -28.55 -12.93
N PRO A 313 -6.36 -29.15 -13.71
CA PRO A 313 -5.12 -28.51 -14.13
C PRO A 313 -5.28 -27.48 -15.25
N GLN A 314 -6.49 -27.26 -15.78
CA GLN A 314 -6.69 -26.30 -16.86
C GLN A 314 -6.61 -24.87 -16.33
N THR A 315 -5.89 -24.02 -17.06
CA THR A 315 -5.88 -22.57 -16.81
C THR A 315 -7.29 -22.02 -16.95
N PHE A 316 -7.74 -21.23 -15.99
CA PHE A 316 -8.99 -20.48 -16.06
C PHE A 316 -8.70 -18.98 -16.12
N TYR A 317 -9.70 -18.20 -16.53
CA TYR A 317 -9.51 -16.77 -16.79
C TYR A 317 -10.56 -15.94 -16.08
N ILE A 318 -10.17 -14.74 -15.66
CA ILE A 318 -11.10 -13.64 -15.38
C ILE A 318 -10.78 -12.48 -16.33
N SER A 319 -11.78 -11.66 -16.66
CA SER A 319 -11.61 -10.55 -17.60
C SER A 319 -12.31 -9.27 -17.15
N SER A 320 -11.72 -8.13 -17.48
CA SER A 320 -12.31 -6.79 -17.41
C SER A 320 -12.43 -6.19 -18.83
N GLN A 321 -12.83 -4.92 -18.95
CA GLN A 321 -12.82 -4.19 -20.23
C GLN A 321 -11.42 -4.06 -20.85
N SER A 322 -10.36 -4.07 -20.06
CA SER A 322 -8.99 -3.81 -20.54
C SER A 322 -8.06 -5.01 -20.45
N LEU A 323 -8.33 -5.93 -19.51
CA LEU A 323 -7.42 -7.03 -19.18
C LEU A 323 -8.12 -8.39 -19.21
N THR A 324 -7.36 -9.42 -19.58
CA THR A 324 -7.68 -10.83 -19.32
C THR A 324 -6.51 -11.44 -18.58
N LEU A 325 -6.79 -12.12 -17.46
CA LEU A 325 -5.79 -12.74 -16.60
C LEU A 325 -5.98 -14.25 -16.59
N GLY A 326 -4.92 -15.01 -16.84
CA GLY A 326 -4.90 -16.47 -16.76
C GLY A 326 -4.38 -16.94 -15.40
N PHE A 327 -5.02 -17.96 -14.83
CA PHE A 327 -4.71 -18.53 -13.53
C PHE A 327 -4.58 -20.04 -13.59
N SER A 328 -3.63 -20.55 -12.84
CA SER A 328 -3.44 -21.98 -12.64
C SER A 328 -4.68 -22.62 -12.01
N GLY A 329 -5.27 -23.62 -12.67
CA GLY A 329 -6.48 -24.28 -12.20
C GLY A 329 -6.34 -25.03 -10.87
N THR A 330 -5.11 -25.41 -10.50
CA THR A 330 -4.78 -26.14 -9.27
C THR A 330 -4.28 -25.26 -8.13
N THR A 331 -3.62 -24.15 -8.45
CA THR A 331 -2.98 -23.29 -7.44
C THR A 331 -3.74 -21.98 -7.23
N GLY A 332 -4.51 -21.53 -8.22
CA GLY A 332 -5.17 -20.23 -8.21
C GLY A 332 -4.21 -19.05 -8.31
N LEU A 333 -2.93 -19.29 -8.64
CA LEU A 333 -1.92 -18.25 -8.86
C LEU A 333 -1.95 -17.76 -10.32
N LEU A 334 -1.58 -16.49 -10.51
CA LEU A 334 -1.48 -15.86 -11.83
C LEU A 334 -0.45 -16.57 -12.72
N GLU A 335 -0.80 -16.78 -13.98
CA GLU A 335 0.06 -17.39 -15.01
C GLU A 335 0.33 -16.44 -16.20
N SER A 336 -0.62 -15.58 -16.54
CA SER A 336 -0.53 -14.69 -17.69
C SER A 336 -1.35 -13.41 -17.55
N ILE A 337 -0.94 -12.38 -18.29
CA ILE A 337 -1.65 -11.11 -18.44
C ILE A 337 -1.78 -10.83 -19.93
N LYS A 338 -3.01 -10.54 -20.38
CA LYS A 338 -3.28 -10.06 -21.72
C LYS A 338 -3.99 -8.72 -21.66
N HIS A 339 -3.37 -7.68 -22.21
CA HIS A 339 -4.06 -6.42 -22.49
C HIS A 339 -4.94 -6.62 -23.72
N LYS A 340 -6.21 -6.19 -23.70
CA LYS A 340 -7.13 -6.46 -24.81
C LYS A 340 -6.74 -5.76 -26.12
N ASP A 341 -6.03 -4.64 -26.01
CA ASP A 341 -5.47 -3.92 -27.17
C ASP A 341 -4.11 -4.45 -27.62
N ASP A 342 -3.55 -5.45 -26.93
CA ASP A 342 -2.31 -6.12 -27.31
C ASP A 342 -2.60 -7.53 -27.87
N PRO A 343 -2.14 -7.85 -29.09
CA PRO A 343 -2.28 -9.22 -29.60
C PRO A 343 -1.48 -10.25 -28.77
N GLN A 344 -0.42 -9.83 -28.08
CA GLN A 344 0.44 -10.72 -27.30
C GLN A 344 -0.10 -10.89 -25.87
N GLU A 345 -0.26 -12.14 -25.47
CA GLU A 345 -0.40 -12.51 -24.06
C GLU A 345 1.00 -12.65 -23.45
N VAL A 346 1.25 -11.93 -22.36
CA VAL A 346 2.53 -11.93 -21.67
C VAL A 346 2.49 -12.94 -20.54
N LYS A 347 3.50 -13.80 -20.49
CA LYS A 347 3.64 -14.76 -19.40
C LYS A 347 4.00 -14.02 -18.12
N VAL A 348 3.23 -14.25 -17.05
CA VAL A 348 3.52 -13.69 -15.72
C VAL A 348 3.17 -14.75 -14.66
N GLN A 349 4.05 -15.73 -14.52
CA GLN A 349 3.89 -16.81 -13.55
C GLN A 349 4.26 -16.33 -12.15
N MET A 350 3.26 -16.25 -11.29
CA MET A 350 3.44 -15.94 -9.89
C MET A 350 3.76 -17.21 -9.09
N GLN A 351 4.81 -17.15 -8.29
CA GLN A 351 5.32 -18.24 -7.46
C GLN A 351 5.56 -17.74 -6.05
N PHE A 352 5.41 -18.65 -5.08
CA PHE A 352 5.90 -18.43 -3.72
C PHE A 352 7.11 -19.30 -3.48
N VAL A 353 8.15 -18.71 -2.91
CA VAL A 353 9.42 -19.38 -2.62
C VAL A 353 9.86 -19.05 -1.20
N VAL A 354 10.75 -19.87 -0.65
CA VAL A 354 11.19 -19.76 0.73
C VAL A 354 12.71 -19.89 0.81
N TYR A 355 13.32 -18.98 1.55
CA TYR A 355 14.72 -19.06 1.99
C TYR A 355 14.80 -19.61 3.41
N GLY A 356 15.84 -20.41 3.69
CA GLY A 356 16.29 -20.70 5.04
C GLY A 356 17.39 -19.74 5.47
N THR A 357 17.98 -19.99 6.65
CA THR A 357 19.23 -19.35 7.08
C THR A 357 20.36 -20.37 7.03
N ARG A 358 21.57 -19.93 6.68
CA ARG A 358 22.76 -20.80 6.68
C ARG A 358 23.00 -21.46 8.06
N PRO A 359 23.59 -22.67 8.11
CA PRO A 359 23.80 -23.41 9.36
C PRO A 359 24.99 -22.93 10.21
N SER A 360 25.84 -22.05 9.66
CA SER A 360 27.05 -21.53 10.32
C SER A 360 26.77 -20.66 11.57
N LYS A 361 27.83 -20.24 12.26
CA LYS A 361 27.75 -19.35 13.43
C LYS A 361 27.01 -18.05 13.11
N ASP A 362 27.40 -17.40 12.00
CA ASP A 362 26.71 -16.22 11.49
C ASP A 362 25.48 -16.63 10.69
N LYS A 363 24.33 -16.01 10.96
CA LYS A 363 23.00 -16.38 10.44
C LYS A 363 22.18 -15.13 10.10
N SER A 364 21.11 -15.29 9.33
CA SER A 364 20.10 -14.24 9.14
C SER A 364 19.57 -13.78 10.51
N GLY A 365 19.33 -12.48 10.64
CA GLY A 365 18.67 -11.86 11.80
C GLY A 365 17.92 -10.60 11.38
N ALA A 366 17.72 -9.64 12.27
CA ALA A 366 16.94 -8.44 11.95
C ALA A 366 17.57 -7.56 10.86
N TYR A 367 18.90 -7.50 10.80
CA TYR A 367 19.66 -6.72 9.83
C TYR A 367 20.09 -7.57 8.63
N LEU A 368 20.69 -8.73 8.91
CA LEU A 368 21.36 -9.54 7.90
C LEU A 368 20.41 -10.49 7.19
N PHE A 369 20.61 -10.65 5.88
CA PHE A 369 20.04 -11.74 5.09
C PHE A 369 21.17 -12.68 4.67
N LEU A 370 21.22 -13.87 5.26
CA LEU A 370 22.27 -14.88 5.04
C LEU A 370 21.62 -16.23 4.71
N PRO A 371 21.07 -16.39 3.50
CA PRO A 371 20.28 -17.55 3.14
C PRO A 371 21.11 -18.84 3.06
N ASP A 372 20.45 -19.98 3.17
CA ASP A 372 21.05 -21.33 3.02
C ASP A 372 21.26 -21.76 1.56
N GLY A 373 21.07 -20.85 0.60
CA GLY A 373 21.21 -21.08 -0.83
C GLY A 373 20.14 -20.36 -1.65
N LYS A 374 19.91 -20.82 -2.88
CA LYS A 374 18.79 -20.37 -3.70
C LYS A 374 17.45 -20.71 -3.04
N ALA A 375 16.45 -19.87 -3.26
CA ALA A 375 15.09 -20.11 -2.75
C ALA A 375 14.55 -21.47 -3.21
N LYS A 376 13.80 -22.13 -2.35
CA LYS A 376 13.08 -23.38 -2.66
C LYS A 376 11.60 -23.04 -2.89
N PRO A 377 10.89 -23.73 -3.82
CA PRO A 377 9.45 -23.55 -3.97
C PRO A 377 8.72 -23.72 -2.63
N TYR A 378 7.76 -22.85 -2.35
CA TYR A 378 6.85 -23.04 -1.23
C TYR A 378 6.05 -24.33 -1.45
N ASN A 379 5.99 -25.17 -0.43
CA ASN A 379 5.24 -26.41 -0.49
C ASN A 379 4.33 -26.53 0.73
N GLN A 380 3.16 -27.14 0.52
CA GLN A 380 2.20 -27.46 1.56
C GLN A 380 1.58 -28.82 1.30
N LYS A 381 1.00 -29.44 2.35
CA LYS A 381 0.43 -30.79 2.25
C LYS A 381 -0.87 -30.80 1.44
N GLU A 382 -1.78 -29.90 1.79
CA GLU A 382 -3.10 -29.81 1.17
C GLU A 382 -3.08 -28.79 0.04
N PRO A 383 -3.71 -29.07 -1.12
CA PRO A 383 -3.90 -28.05 -2.15
C PRO A 383 -4.72 -26.86 -1.63
N PRO A 384 -4.52 -25.65 -2.17
CA PRO A 384 -5.25 -24.48 -1.74
C PRO A 384 -6.74 -24.57 -2.15
N VAL A 385 -7.59 -23.87 -1.39
CA VAL A 385 -8.95 -23.54 -1.85
C VAL A 385 -8.86 -22.28 -2.69
N VAL A 386 -9.46 -22.29 -3.89
CA VAL A 386 -9.49 -21.13 -4.78
C VAL A 386 -10.91 -20.63 -4.92
N ARG A 387 -11.16 -19.38 -4.57
CA ARG A 387 -12.43 -18.70 -4.79
C ARG A 387 -12.30 -17.75 -5.96
N VAL A 388 -13.18 -17.87 -6.94
CA VAL A 388 -13.31 -16.94 -8.07
C VAL A 388 -14.62 -16.19 -7.91
N VAL A 389 -14.57 -14.86 -7.93
CA VAL A 389 -15.73 -13.98 -7.89
C VAL A 389 -15.74 -13.21 -9.20
N GLU A 390 -16.82 -13.33 -9.98
CA GLU A 390 -16.99 -12.60 -11.23
C GLU A 390 -18.20 -11.68 -11.15
N GLY A 391 -18.01 -10.42 -11.54
CA GLY A 391 -19.07 -9.44 -11.53
C GLY A 391 -18.83 -8.29 -12.49
N PRO A 392 -19.85 -7.43 -12.67
CA PRO A 392 -19.83 -6.38 -13.68
C PRO A 392 -18.87 -5.21 -13.37
N LEU A 393 -18.49 -4.99 -12.11
CA LEU A 393 -17.60 -3.91 -11.68
C LEU A 393 -16.21 -4.40 -11.28
N PHE A 394 -16.08 -5.65 -10.81
CA PHE A 394 -14.78 -6.29 -10.60
C PHE A 394 -14.89 -7.80 -10.68
N SER A 395 -13.76 -8.43 -11.00
CA SER A 395 -13.55 -9.86 -10.84
C SER A 395 -12.31 -10.11 -9.98
N GLU A 396 -12.31 -11.20 -9.22
CA GLU A 396 -11.34 -11.50 -8.18
C GLU A 396 -11.05 -13.01 -8.11
N VAL A 397 -9.79 -13.37 -7.89
CA VAL A 397 -9.35 -14.71 -7.50
C VAL A 397 -8.71 -14.63 -6.13
N VAL A 398 -9.17 -15.47 -5.20
CA VAL A 398 -8.59 -15.61 -3.86
C VAL A 398 -8.11 -17.04 -3.65
N ALA A 399 -6.81 -17.23 -3.48
CA ALA A 399 -6.18 -18.51 -3.20
C ALA A 399 -5.77 -18.59 -1.71
N TYR A 400 -6.28 -19.62 -1.02
CA TYR A 400 -6.06 -19.84 0.40
C TYR A 400 -5.02 -20.92 0.64
N TYR A 401 -3.82 -20.51 1.06
CA TYR A 401 -2.72 -21.38 1.45
C TYR A 401 -2.56 -21.42 2.97
N GLN A 402 -1.77 -22.38 3.47
CA GLN A 402 -1.53 -22.53 4.91
C GLN A 402 -0.93 -21.27 5.56
N HIS A 403 0.08 -20.67 4.93
CA HIS A 403 0.82 -19.52 5.50
C HIS A 403 0.52 -18.19 4.80
N PHE A 404 -0.31 -18.19 3.76
CA PHE A 404 -0.72 -16.97 3.10
C PHE A 404 -2.08 -17.08 2.43
N GLN A 405 -2.75 -15.93 2.27
CA GLN A 405 -3.91 -15.78 1.40
C GLN A 405 -3.56 -14.77 0.32
N GLN A 406 -3.64 -15.18 -0.94
CA GLN A 406 -3.47 -14.29 -2.09
C GLN A 406 -4.83 -13.87 -2.63
N THR A 407 -5.01 -12.58 -2.86
CA THR A 407 -6.13 -12.00 -3.58
C THR A 407 -5.59 -11.24 -4.78
N ILE A 408 -6.08 -11.56 -5.98
CA ILE A 408 -5.82 -10.84 -7.22
C ILE A 408 -7.14 -10.34 -7.77
N ARG A 409 -7.26 -9.03 -7.96
CA ARG A 409 -8.49 -8.37 -8.42
C ARG A 409 -8.21 -7.47 -9.62
N ILE A 410 -9.14 -7.48 -10.58
CA ILE A 410 -9.19 -6.53 -11.69
C ILE A 410 -10.51 -5.78 -11.65
N ASN A 411 -10.44 -4.47 -11.82
CA ASN A 411 -11.61 -3.61 -11.81
C ASN A 411 -12.09 -3.40 -13.25
N ASN A 412 -13.40 -3.49 -13.46
CA ASN A 412 -14.07 -3.27 -14.73
C ASN A 412 -14.55 -1.82 -14.87
N VAL A 413 -13.62 -0.89 -14.71
CA VAL A 413 -13.86 0.56 -14.79
C VAL A 413 -12.81 1.20 -15.70
N PRO A 414 -13.13 2.30 -16.39
CA PRO A 414 -12.15 2.95 -17.25
C PRO A 414 -11.10 3.72 -16.43
N GLY A 415 -9.95 3.98 -17.05
CA GLY A 415 -8.85 4.73 -16.45
C GLY A 415 -7.88 3.86 -15.64
N VAL A 416 -7.13 4.49 -14.72
CA VAL A 416 -5.99 3.89 -13.99
C VAL A 416 -6.37 2.58 -13.29
N GLU A 417 -7.51 2.55 -12.61
CA GLU A 417 -7.98 1.38 -11.84
C GLU A 417 -8.25 0.15 -12.71
N GLY A 418 -8.70 0.33 -13.96
CA GLY A 418 -8.98 -0.78 -14.88
C GLY A 418 -7.78 -1.28 -15.68
N LEU A 419 -6.66 -0.56 -15.63
CA LEU A 419 -5.43 -0.88 -16.36
C LEU A 419 -4.37 -1.57 -15.50
N SER A 420 -4.60 -1.66 -14.19
CA SER A 420 -3.70 -2.31 -13.23
C SER A 420 -4.39 -3.45 -12.48
N ILE A 421 -3.59 -4.35 -11.91
CA ILE A 421 -4.07 -5.50 -11.14
C ILE A 421 -3.81 -5.22 -9.66
N ASP A 422 -4.86 -5.27 -8.84
CA ASP A 422 -4.74 -5.18 -7.38
C ASP A 422 -4.30 -6.55 -6.82
N ILE A 423 -3.23 -6.56 -6.03
CA ILE A 423 -2.72 -7.77 -5.36
C ILE A 423 -2.66 -7.52 -3.86
N ALA A 424 -3.27 -8.41 -3.08
CA ALA A 424 -3.11 -8.46 -1.63
C ALA A 424 -2.63 -9.86 -1.22
N THR A 425 -1.51 -9.94 -0.51
CA THR A 425 -1.00 -11.18 0.08
C THR A 425 -0.95 -11.06 1.58
N THR A 426 -1.90 -11.71 2.26
CA THR A 426 -1.93 -11.77 3.72
C THR A 426 -1.08 -12.94 4.20
N VAL A 427 0.05 -12.67 4.83
CA VAL A 427 1.04 -13.64 5.30
C VAL A 427 0.89 -13.89 6.80
N ASP A 428 1.00 -15.15 7.19
CA ASP A 428 1.11 -15.60 8.57
C ASP A 428 2.12 -16.75 8.68
N ILE A 429 3.36 -16.42 9.01
CA ILE A 429 4.46 -17.38 9.19
C ILE A 429 4.85 -17.55 10.66
N ARG A 430 3.96 -17.22 11.60
CA ARG A 430 4.26 -17.23 13.05
C ARG A 430 4.62 -18.62 13.59
N ASP A 431 4.16 -19.68 12.92
CA ASP A 431 4.47 -21.07 13.24
C ASP A 431 5.76 -21.58 12.59
N GLN A 432 6.37 -20.80 11.69
CA GLN A 432 7.59 -21.18 10.98
C GLN A 432 8.85 -20.95 11.82
N THR A 433 9.92 -21.64 11.45
CA THR A 433 11.23 -21.53 12.09
C THR A 433 12.31 -21.29 11.04
N ASN A 434 12.97 -20.13 11.11
CA ASN A 434 14.06 -19.75 10.21
C ASN A 434 13.63 -19.81 8.73
N LYS A 435 12.56 -19.09 8.41
CA LYS A 435 11.98 -19.02 7.06
C LYS A 435 11.75 -17.58 6.66
N GLU A 436 12.05 -17.29 5.40
CA GLU A 436 11.78 -16.01 4.75
C GLU A 436 10.95 -16.29 3.50
N LEU A 437 9.69 -15.87 3.49
CA LEU A 437 8.72 -16.14 2.42
C LEU A 437 8.78 -15.01 1.40
N ALA A 438 8.91 -15.35 0.12
CA ALA A 438 8.95 -14.40 -0.97
C ALA A 438 7.92 -14.72 -2.06
N MET A 439 7.41 -13.67 -2.71
CA MET A 439 6.65 -13.75 -3.96
C MET A 439 7.61 -13.49 -5.12
N ARG A 440 7.58 -14.36 -6.12
CA ARG A 440 8.38 -14.27 -7.35
C ARG A 440 7.46 -14.21 -8.56
N LEU A 441 7.68 -13.23 -9.43
CA LEU A 441 7.07 -13.11 -10.74
C LEU A 441 8.08 -13.60 -11.78
N VAL A 442 7.67 -14.52 -12.66
CA VAL A 442 8.50 -15.07 -13.73
C VAL A 442 7.83 -14.79 -15.07
N THR A 443 8.53 -14.04 -15.93
CA THR A 443 8.02 -13.55 -17.21
C THR A 443 8.87 -14.00 -18.39
N ASP A 444 8.38 -13.74 -19.60
CA ASP A 444 9.13 -13.85 -20.86
C ASP A 444 9.79 -12.53 -21.31
N ILE A 445 9.76 -11.48 -20.47
CA ILE A 445 10.42 -10.19 -20.70
C ILE A 445 11.95 -10.37 -20.65
N GLN A 446 12.64 -9.95 -21.71
CA GLN A 446 14.08 -10.19 -21.88
C GLN A 446 14.92 -9.08 -21.25
N THR A 447 15.10 -9.11 -19.93
CA THR A 447 15.80 -8.05 -19.18
C THR A 447 17.30 -8.22 -19.04
N GLY A 448 17.84 -9.42 -19.28
CA GLY A 448 19.24 -9.72 -19.01
C GLY A 448 19.53 -9.66 -17.51
N ASP A 449 20.52 -8.86 -17.11
CA ASP A 449 20.93 -8.65 -15.72
C ASP A 449 20.36 -7.37 -15.10
N VAL A 450 19.53 -6.60 -15.83
CA VAL A 450 19.05 -5.28 -15.38
C VAL A 450 17.63 -5.33 -14.84
N PHE A 451 17.41 -4.68 -13.71
CA PHE A 451 16.10 -4.33 -13.18
C PHE A 451 16.13 -2.95 -12.54
N TYR A 452 15.00 -2.42 -12.10
CA TYR A 452 14.91 -1.03 -11.65
C TYR A 452 14.20 -0.98 -10.30
N THR A 453 14.75 -0.22 -9.36
CA THR A 453 14.15 -0.02 -8.04
C THR A 453 14.07 1.45 -7.70
N ASP A 454 13.05 1.84 -6.95
CA ASP A 454 12.96 3.18 -6.42
C ASP A 454 13.97 3.44 -5.28
N LEU A 455 14.27 4.71 -5.06
CA LEU A 455 14.89 5.21 -3.85
C LEU A 455 13.94 6.20 -3.19
N ASN A 456 13.42 5.79 -2.03
CA ASN A 456 12.54 6.59 -1.17
C ASN A 456 11.28 7.10 -1.90
N GLY A 457 10.83 6.40 -2.95
CA GLY A 457 9.73 6.83 -3.81
C GLY A 457 9.98 8.11 -4.61
N PHE A 458 11.24 8.59 -4.65
CA PHE A 458 11.60 9.86 -5.29
C PHE A 458 12.21 9.68 -6.69
N GLN A 459 13.14 8.76 -6.85
CA GLN A 459 13.84 8.49 -8.12
C GLN A 459 13.94 6.99 -8.37
N ILE A 460 14.08 6.58 -9.63
CA ILE A 460 14.30 5.19 -10.01
C ILE A 460 15.73 5.00 -10.49
N GLN A 461 16.40 3.97 -9.95
CA GLN A 461 17.76 3.60 -10.32
C GLN A 461 17.81 2.23 -11.00
N PRO A 462 18.61 2.08 -12.08
CA PRO A 462 18.92 0.78 -12.64
C PRO A 462 19.82 -0.01 -11.66
N ARG A 463 19.52 -1.30 -11.52
CA ARG A 463 20.22 -2.29 -10.70
C ARG A 463 20.70 -3.41 -11.61
N HIS A 464 21.89 -3.92 -11.33
CA HIS A 464 22.48 -5.03 -12.06
C HIS A 464 22.63 -6.23 -11.15
N HIS A 465 22.23 -7.41 -11.62
CA HIS A 465 22.57 -8.66 -10.97
C HIS A 465 24.06 -8.95 -11.19
N HIS A 466 24.84 -8.90 -10.12
CA HIS A 466 26.26 -9.16 -10.14
C HIS A 466 26.58 -10.58 -9.66
N LEU A 467 26.95 -11.47 -10.58
CA LEU A 467 27.37 -12.85 -10.28
C LEU A 467 28.60 -12.94 -9.35
N LYS A 468 29.43 -11.89 -9.31
CA LYS A 468 30.59 -11.79 -8.41
C LYS A 468 30.19 -11.54 -6.95
N LEU A 469 28.97 -11.06 -6.70
CA LEU A 469 28.43 -10.82 -5.37
C LEU A 469 27.64 -12.05 -4.92
N PRO A 470 27.60 -12.35 -3.61
CA PRO A 470 26.69 -13.37 -3.10
C PRO A 470 25.23 -12.96 -3.30
N LEU A 471 24.31 -13.91 -3.23
CA LEU A 471 22.89 -13.70 -3.50
C LEU A 471 22.32 -12.50 -2.72
N GLN A 472 22.59 -12.42 -1.41
CA GLN A 472 22.11 -11.35 -0.55
C GLN A 472 22.65 -9.95 -0.90
N GLY A 473 23.75 -9.86 -1.65
CA GLY A 473 24.31 -8.60 -2.14
C GLY A 473 23.59 -8.04 -3.36
N ASN A 474 22.66 -8.80 -3.94
CA ASN A 474 21.83 -8.40 -5.09
C ASN A 474 20.39 -8.07 -4.70
N PHE A 475 20.12 -7.89 -3.41
CA PHE A 475 18.84 -7.41 -2.90
C PHE A 475 18.91 -5.90 -2.66
N TYR A 476 17.84 -5.21 -3.01
CA TYR A 476 17.71 -3.76 -2.90
C TYR A 476 16.40 -3.38 -2.20
N PRO A 477 16.30 -2.19 -1.60
CA PRO A 477 15.03 -1.72 -1.07
C PRO A 477 14.07 -1.40 -2.22
N MET A 478 12.81 -1.78 -2.05
CA MET A 478 11.66 -1.32 -2.83
C MET A 478 10.74 -0.58 -1.86
N SER A 479 10.73 0.74 -1.92
CA SER A 479 9.95 1.57 -0.99
C SER A 479 8.62 2.03 -1.56
N SER A 480 8.48 2.01 -2.89
CA SER A 480 7.23 2.27 -3.62
C SER A 480 7.06 1.43 -4.88
N GLN A 481 8.13 1.08 -5.60
CA GLN A 481 8.03 0.30 -6.84
C GLN A 481 9.35 -0.30 -7.32
N ALA A 482 9.24 -1.41 -8.05
CA ALA A 482 10.32 -1.97 -8.85
C ALA A 482 9.77 -2.47 -10.20
N TYR A 483 10.61 -2.50 -11.24
CA TYR A 483 10.19 -3.02 -12.54
C TYR A 483 11.30 -3.69 -13.31
N ILE A 484 10.86 -4.52 -14.26
CA ILE A 484 11.64 -5.17 -15.29
C ILE A 484 11.10 -4.73 -16.65
N GLN A 485 11.98 -4.60 -17.65
CA GLN A 485 11.59 -4.13 -18.98
C GLN A 485 12.53 -4.62 -20.07
N ASP A 486 11.98 -4.81 -21.26
CA ASP A 486 12.74 -5.03 -22.49
C ASP A 486 12.37 -3.97 -23.54
N SER A 487 12.55 -4.27 -24.83
CA SER A 487 12.21 -3.34 -25.90
C SER A 487 10.71 -3.17 -26.18
N THR A 488 9.86 -4.11 -25.75
CA THR A 488 8.43 -4.17 -26.09
C THR A 488 7.52 -4.08 -24.86
N HIS A 489 7.97 -4.51 -23.68
CA HIS A 489 7.15 -4.53 -22.47
C HIS A 489 7.91 -4.01 -21.24
N ARG A 490 7.14 -3.47 -20.29
CA ARG A 490 7.56 -3.17 -18.91
C ARG A 490 6.55 -3.80 -17.97
N LEU A 491 7.03 -4.53 -16.97
CA LEU A 491 6.21 -5.01 -15.86
C LEU A 491 6.64 -4.30 -14.58
N THR A 492 5.75 -3.47 -14.04
CA THR A 492 5.98 -2.70 -12.80
C THR A 492 5.17 -3.28 -11.65
N LEU A 493 5.87 -3.58 -10.55
CA LEU A 493 5.29 -3.94 -9.27
C LEU A 493 5.36 -2.74 -8.33
N HIS A 494 4.22 -2.13 -8.07
CA HIS A 494 4.05 -1.08 -7.07
C HIS A 494 3.75 -1.71 -5.70
N THR A 495 4.16 -1.07 -4.62
CA THR A 495 3.98 -1.58 -3.26
C THR A 495 3.44 -0.51 -2.30
N ALA A 496 2.62 -0.93 -1.34
CA ALA A 496 2.10 -0.08 -0.26
C ALA A 496 2.91 -0.20 1.05
N GLN A 497 4.09 -0.83 1.00
CA GLN A 497 4.99 -1.00 2.13
C GLN A 497 6.42 -1.21 1.64
N ALA A 498 7.42 -0.73 2.38
CA ALA A 498 8.81 -0.98 2.02
C ALA A 498 9.17 -2.47 2.21
N LEU A 499 9.82 -3.09 1.21
CA LEU A 499 10.26 -4.50 1.23
C LEU A 499 11.60 -4.66 0.49
N GLY A 500 12.27 -5.80 0.69
CA GLY A 500 13.43 -6.20 -0.12
C GLY A 500 13.02 -6.82 -1.45
N VAL A 501 13.62 -6.37 -2.54
CA VAL A 501 13.38 -6.84 -3.92
C VAL A 501 14.67 -7.25 -4.62
N THR A 502 14.58 -8.17 -5.59
CA THR A 502 15.68 -8.55 -6.47
C THR A 502 15.18 -9.03 -7.85
N SER A 503 16.11 -9.13 -8.80
CA SER A 503 15.95 -9.88 -10.06
C SER A 503 17.21 -10.73 -10.25
N LEU A 504 17.13 -12.02 -9.89
CA LEU A 504 18.28 -12.94 -9.94
C LEU A 504 18.44 -13.64 -11.30
N GLU A 505 17.38 -13.66 -12.12
CA GLU A 505 17.39 -14.23 -13.46
C GLU A 505 16.57 -13.32 -14.39
N SER A 506 16.92 -13.30 -15.68
CA SER A 506 16.23 -12.48 -16.68
C SER A 506 14.72 -12.75 -16.65
N GLY A 507 13.92 -11.69 -16.69
CA GLY A 507 12.46 -11.77 -16.65
C GLY A 507 11.88 -12.07 -15.27
N GLN A 508 12.68 -12.10 -14.20
CA GLN A 508 12.19 -12.32 -12.83
C GLN A 508 12.13 -11.04 -12.01
N LEU A 509 11.15 -10.96 -11.11
CA LEU A 509 11.11 -9.99 -10.01
C LEU A 509 10.66 -10.71 -8.74
N GLU A 510 11.44 -10.61 -7.67
CA GLU A 510 11.18 -11.31 -6.41
C GLU A 510 11.17 -10.34 -5.23
N VAL A 511 10.16 -10.44 -4.36
CA VAL A 511 9.97 -9.60 -3.18
C VAL A 511 9.78 -10.48 -1.94
N ILE A 512 10.59 -10.24 -0.89
CA ILE A 512 10.42 -10.92 0.40
C ILE A 512 9.25 -10.30 1.15
N MET A 513 8.26 -11.11 1.51
CA MET A 513 6.98 -10.69 2.10
C MET A 513 7.00 -10.65 3.63
N ASP A 514 7.66 -11.63 4.27
CA ASP A 514 7.91 -11.66 5.71
C ASP A 514 9.07 -12.63 6.02
N ARG A 515 9.69 -12.46 7.19
CA ARG A 515 10.82 -13.26 7.65
C ARG A 515 10.76 -13.53 9.15
N ARG A 516 10.99 -14.79 9.53
CA ARG A 516 10.95 -15.26 10.92
C ARG A 516 12.23 -16.00 11.28
N LEU A 517 12.98 -15.47 12.24
CA LEU A 517 14.37 -15.83 12.50
C LEU A 517 14.60 -16.03 13.99
N MET A 518 15.16 -17.17 14.39
CA MET A 518 15.19 -17.59 15.78
C MET A 518 16.39 -17.06 16.58
N GLN A 519 17.34 -16.44 15.89
CA GLN A 519 18.63 -16.02 16.42
C GLN A 519 18.87 -14.53 16.16
N ASP A 520 19.77 -13.95 16.95
CA ASP A 520 20.39 -12.65 16.68
C ASP A 520 21.45 -12.79 15.58
N ASP A 521 21.71 -11.70 14.84
CA ASP A 521 22.74 -11.63 13.79
C ASP A 521 24.02 -10.90 14.23
N ASN A 522 24.19 -10.71 15.55
CA ASN A 522 25.35 -10.09 16.18
C ASN A 522 25.61 -8.65 15.72
N ARG A 523 24.53 -7.84 15.60
CA ARG A 523 24.59 -6.38 15.38
C ARG A 523 24.12 -5.56 16.58
N GLY A 524 23.99 -6.20 17.74
CA GLY A 524 23.72 -5.53 19.02
C GLY A 524 22.24 -5.50 19.44
N LEU A 525 21.33 -6.01 18.60
CA LEU A 525 19.92 -6.15 18.96
C LEU A 525 19.72 -7.14 20.12
N GLY A 526 20.41 -8.28 20.08
CA GLY A 526 20.38 -9.30 21.11
C GLY A 526 19.10 -10.15 21.09
N GLN A 527 18.38 -10.21 19.97
CA GLN A 527 17.20 -11.06 19.79
C GLN A 527 16.97 -11.41 18.32
N GLY A 528 16.29 -12.53 18.08
CA GLY A 528 15.75 -12.85 16.75
C GLY A 528 14.44 -12.13 16.44
N LEU A 529 13.97 -12.29 15.20
CA LEU A 529 12.66 -11.85 14.73
C LEU A 529 11.62 -12.94 14.99
N LYS A 530 11.03 -12.92 16.19
CA LYS A 530 10.03 -13.89 16.66
C LYS A 530 8.65 -13.26 16.92
N ASP A 531 8.52 -11.97 16.71
CA ASP A 531 7.36 -11.13 16.98
C ASP A 531 6.49 -10.88 15.73
N ASN A 532 6.60 -11.76 14.71
CA ASN A 532 5.79 -11.68 13.48
C ASN A 532 4.30 -11.52 13.78
N LYS A 533 3.63 -10.71 12.96
CA LYS A 533 2.17 -10.47 13.00
C LYS A 533 1.58 -10.91 11.67
N LYS A 534 0.31 -11.31 11.68
CA LYS A 534 -0.43 -11.52 10.42
C LYS A 534 -0.43 -10.20 9.65
N THR A 535 0.14 -10.20 8.44
CA THR A 535 0.46 -8.98 7.69
C THR A 535 -0.12 -9.04 6.29
N THR A 536 -0.87 -8.03 5.87
CA THR A 536 -1.36 -7.91 4.49
C THR A 536 -0.43 -7.02 3.68
N ASN A 537 0.38 -7.63 2.82
CA ASN A 537 1.22 -6.92 1.86
C ASN A 537 0.37 -6.56 0.62
N ARG A 538 0.33 -5.28 0.24
CA ARG A 538 -0.48 -4.80 -0.89
C ARG A 538 0.40 -4.31 -2.03
N PHE A 539 -0.01 -4.60 -3.24
CA PHE A 539 0.71 -4.25 -4.47
C PHE A 539 -0.26 -3.89 -5.58
N ARG A 540 0.25 -3.20 -6.60
CA ARG A 540 -0.36 -3.15 -7.92
C ARG A 540 0.62 -3.63 -8.97
N LEU A 541 0.15 -4.47 -9.88
CA LEU A 541 0.93 -4.94 -11.01
C LEU A 541 0.43 -4.26 -12.28
N LEU A 542 1.36 -3.63 -13.00
CA LEU A 542 1.08 -2.87 -14.21
C LEU A 542 1.96 -3.40 -15.35
N LEU A 543 1.32 -3.91 -16.39
CA LEU A 543 1.98 -4.32 -17.64
C LEU A 543 1.78 -3.23 -18.69
N GLU A 544 2.86 -2.72 -19.24
CA GLU A 544 2.84 -1.64 -20.23
C GLU A 544 3.60 -2.03 -21.49
N ARG A 545 3.03 -1.67 -22.65
CA ARG A 545 3.74 -1.76 -23.93
C ARG A 545 4.71 -0.59 -24.08
N ARG A 546 5.91 -0.88 -24.59
CA ARG A 546 6.95 0.10 -24.89
C ARG A 546 7.08 0.30 -26.40
N SER A 547 7.40 1.54 -26.79
CA SER A 547 7.69 1.93 -28.18
C SER A 547 9.00 2.71 -28.24
N MET A 548 9.61 2.80 -29.44
CA MET A 548 10.90 3.48 -29.65
C MET A 548 10.88 4.97 -29.24
N GLY A 549 9.73 5.65 -29.26
CA GLY A 549 9.57 7.04 -28.83
C GLY A 549 9.69 7.26 -27.31
N ASN A 550 9.46 6.21 -26.51
CA ASN A 550 9.56 6.24 -25.05
C ASN A 550 10.95 5.83 -24.52
N LYS A 551 11.93 5.59 -25.41
CA LYS A 551 13.30 5.19 -25.03
C LYS A 551 14.21 6.36 -24.65
N ILE A 552 13.87 7.58 -25.06
CA ILE A 552 14.80 8.73 -25.09
C ILE A 552 15.13 9.29 -23.68
N MET A 553 14.42 8.86 -22.62
CA MET A 553 14.60 9.40 -21.27
C MET A 553 15.36 8.49 -20.29
N ASP A 554 15.66 7.23 -20.64
CA ASP A 554 16.42 6.34 -19.76
C ASP A 554 17.92 6.66 -19.92
N SER A 555 18.51 7.32 -18.91
CA SER A 555 19.96 7.48 -18.84
C SER A 555 20.58 6.25 -18.19
N ALA A 556 21.90 6.03 -18.35
CA ALA A 556 22.59 4.95 -17.65
C ALA A 556 22.47 5.02 -16.12
N THR A 557 22.13 6.19 -15.57
CA THR A 557 22.11 6.47 -14.13
C THR A 557 20.71 6.54 -13.52
N THR A 558 19.68 6.82 -14.33
CA THR A 558 18.30 7.04 -13.86
C THR A 558 17.29 6.61 -14.91
N SER A 559 16.13 6.14 -14.46
CA SER A 559 14.99 5.83 -15.32
C SER A 559 13.70 6.42 -14.74
N PHE A 560 12.63 6.46 -15.54
CA PHE A 560 11.39 7.14 -15.19
C PHE A 560 10.18 6.21 -15.33
N PRO A 561 9.24 6.22 -14.36
CA PRO A 561 7.94 5.59 -14.55
C PRO A 561 7.17 6.31 -15.65
N SER A 562 6.24 5.60 -16.30
CA SER A 562 5.24 6.27 -17.12
C SER A 562 4.29 7.09 -16.24
N ILE A 563 3.51 7.99 -16.84
CA ILE A 563 2.45 8.72 -16.12
C ILE A 563 1.42 7.74 -15.54
N LEU A 564 1.07 6.68 -16.26
CA LEU A 564 0.15 5.65 -15.78
C LEU A 564 0.72 4.92 -14.54
N SER A 565 2.00 4.58 -14.56
CA SER A 565 2.71 3.97 -13.44
C SER A 565 2.79 4.93 -12.24
N HIS A 566 3.09 6.21 -12.46
CA HIS A 566 3.07 7.23 -11.41
C HIS A 566 1.67 7.33 -10.75
N MET A 567 0.61 7.42 -11.54
CA MET A 567 -0.76 7.47 -11.06
C MET A 567 -1.19 6.19 -10.33
N THR A 568 -0.76 5.03 -10.82
CA THR A 568 -1.01 3.72 -10.19
C THR A 568 -0.39 3.65 -8.80
N ASN A 569 0.85 4.12 -8.65
CA ASN A 569 1.52 4.22 -7.36
C ASN A 569 0.78 5.15 -6.38
N THR A 570 0.34 6.30 -6.87
CA THR A 570 -0.41 7.30 -6.08
C THR A 570 -1.76 6.74 -5.62
N PHE A 571 -2.49 6.02 -6.47
CA PHE A 571 -3.78 5.41 -6.12
C PHE A 571 -3.65 4.32 -5.05
N LEU A 572 -2.55 3.56 -5.08
CA LEU A 572 -2.22 2.52 -4.10
C LEU A 572 -1.86 3.11 -2.73
N ASN A 573 -1.05 4.17 -2.69
CA ASN A 573 -0.53 4.75 -1.45
C ASN A 573 -1.48 5.81 -0.83
N HIS A 574 -2.42 6.36 -1.61
CA HIS A 574 -3.40 7.34 -1.16
C HIS A 574 -4.83 6.88 -1.50
N GLU A 575 -5.34 5.97 -0.69
CA GLU A 575 -6.67 5.38 -0.88
C GLU A 575 -7.82 6.36 -0.60
N VAL A 576 -8.95 6.12 -1.26
CA VAL A 576 -10.21 6.81 -0.93
C VAL A 576 -10.62 6.43 0.48
N LEU A 577 -10.93 7.41 1.33
CA LEU A 577 -11.44 7.16 2.68
C LEU A 577 -12.97 7.24 2.68
N ALA A 578 -13.60 6.20 3.21
CA ALA A 578 -15.05 6.14 3.35
C ALA A 578 -15.46 6.57 4.78
N LEU A 579 -16.39 7.52 4.83
CA LEU A 579 -16.84 8.18 6.06
C LEU A 579 -18.37 8.10 6.17
N PRO A 580 -18.92 6.98 6.69
CA PRO A 580 -20.36 6.87 6.91
C PRO A 580 -20.85 7.93 7.92
N VAL A 581 -21.99 8.54 7.66
CA VAL A 581 -22.65 9.44 8.62
C VAL A 581 -23.29 8.59 9.72
N LEU A 582 -23.09 8.94 10.98
CA LEU A 582 -23.72 8.24 12.10
C LEU A 582 -25.24 8.52 12.14
N PRO A 583 -26.10 7.53 12.47
CA PRO A 583 -27.55 7.76 12.55
C PRO A 583 -27.90 8.88 13.53
N LYS A 584 -28.81 9.78 13.16
CA LYS A 584 -29.26 10.90 14.00
C LYS A 584 -30.76 10.85 14.22
N ARG A 585 -31.19 10.97 15.49
CA ARG A 585 -32.62 10.94 15.88
C ARG A 585 -33.46 12.05 15.24
N ARG A 586 -32.86 13.20 14.93
CA ARG A 586 -33.53 14.36 14.34
C ARG A 586 -33.34 14.45 12.81
N GLY A 587 -32.90 13.36 12.18
CA GLY A 587 -32.50 13.35 10.78
C GLY A 587 -31.10 13.92 10.55
N VAL A 588 -30.61 13.76 9.33
CA VAL A 588 -29.31 14.27 8.89
C VAL A 588 -29.53 15.62 8.20
N PRO A 589 -28.85 16.71 8.61
CA PRO A 589 -28.93 17.98 7.91
C PRO A 589 -28.50 17.85 6.44
N PRO A 590 -28.96 18.72 5.53
CA PRO A 590 -28.56 18.67 4.14
C PRO A 590 -27.03 18.73 3.97
N LEU A 591 -26.49 17.74 3.27
CA LEU A 591 -25.07 17.64 2.93
C LEU A 591 -24.85 18.03 1.46
N GLN A 592 -23.62 18.43 1.14
CA GLN A 592 -23.20 18.79 -0.21
C GLN A 592 -21.76 18.34 -0.47
N THR A 593 -21.50 17.90 -1.69
CA THR A 593 -20.17 17.59 -2.21
C THR A 593 -19.27 18.81 -2.12
N PHE A 594 -18.09 18.62 -1.55
CA PHE A 594 -17.06 19.65 -1.44
C PHE A 594 -15.97 19.41 -2.49
N ALA A 595 -15.83 20.34 -3.44
CA ALA A 595 -14.81 20.32 -4.47
C ALA A 595 -13.93 21.59 -4.35
N PRO A 596 -12.74 21.50 -3.75
CA PRO A 596 -11.90 22.69 -3.48
C PRO A 596 -11.18 23.24 -4.70
N LEU A 597 -10.92 22.40 -5.72
CA LEU A 597 -10.19 22.80 -6.92
C LEU A 597 -11.15 23.12 -8.07
N LYS A 598 -10.88 24.24 -8.76
CA LYS A 598 -11.65 24.65 -9.96
C LYS A 598 -11.32 23.81 -11.20
N SER A 599 -10.13 23.22 -11.25
CA SER A 599 -9.64 22.35 -12.32
C SER A 599 -8.66 21.32 -11.75
N ILE A 600 -8.47 20.21 -12.47
CA ILE A 600 -7.45 19.20 -12.13
C ILE A 600 -6.03 19.79 -12.28
N LEU A 601 -5.08 19.31 -11.47
CA LEU A 601 -3.67 19.60 -11.67
C LEU A 601 -3.09 18.70 -12.78
N PRO A 602 -1.96 19.05 -13.41
CA PRO A 602 -1.27 18.16 -14.35
C PRO A 602 -0.95 16.79 -13.72
N CYS A 603 -1.00 15.72 -14.51
CA CYS A 603 -0.82 14.35 -14.02
C CYS A 603 0.63 14.00 -13.65
N ASP A 604 1.58 14.84 -14.02
CA ASP A 604 3.00 14.82 -13.62
C ASP A 604 3.27 15.72 -12.40
N PHE A 605 2.24 16.37 -11.85
CA PHE A 605 2.33 17.17 -10.63
C PHE A 605 1.71 16.42 -9.44
N HIS A 606 2.50 16.23 -8.38
CA HIS A 606 2.02 15.69 -7.12
C HIS A 606 2.03 16.74 -6.01
N LEU A 607 0.89 16.99 -5.38
CA LEU A 607 0.81 17.89 -4.23
C LEU A 607 1.36 17.16 -2.99
N LEU A 608 2.66 17.31 -2.70
CA LEU A 608 3.27 16.62 -1.55
C LEU A 608 2.51 16.89 -0.24
N ASN A 609 2.12 18.14 0.02
CA ASN A 609 1.34 18.51 1.20
C ASN A 609 0.69 19.91 1.06
N LEU A 610 -0.38 20.15 1.82
CA LEU A 610 -0.95 21.47 2.12
C LEU A 610 -1.21 21.54 3.62
N ARG A 611 -0.52 22.43 4.33
CA ARG A 611 -0.63 22.53 5.79
C ARG A 611 -0.79 23.96 6.29
N SER A 612 -1.67 24.14 7.26
CA SER A 612 -1.75 25.35 8.07
C SER A 612 -0.51 25.49 8.96
N ILE A 613 0.12 26.66 8.91
CA ILE A 613 1.19 27.05 9.83
C ILE A 613 0.54 27.87 10.93
N GLN A 614 0.66 27.41 12.18
CA GLN A 614 0.21 28.20 13.32
C GLN A 614 1.18 29.37 13.49
N SER A 615 0.66 30.60 13.56
CA SER A 615 1.47 31.75 13.99
C SER A 615 1.96 31.47 15.41
N GLN A 616 3.27 31.66 15.63
CA GLN A 616 3.88 31.55 16.97
C GLN A 616 3.21 32.49 17.97
#